data_AF-A0A9W9I4Y7-F1
#
_entry.id   AF-A0A9W9I4Y7-F1
#
_cell.length_a   1.000
_cell.length_b   1.000
_cell.length_c   1.000
_cell.angle_alpha   90.00
_cell.angle_beta   90.00
_cell.angle_gamma   90.00
#
_symmetry.space_group_name_H-M   'P 1'
#
loop_
_entity.id
_entity.type
_entity.pdbx_description
1 polymer ?
#
loop_
_entity_poly.entity_id
_entity_poly.type
_entity_poly.pdbx_seq_one_letter_code
_entity_poly.pdbx_strand_id
1 'polypeptide(L)'
;MDVSTTHRLGSSREEAQDNQKFLTASHVECYFEKFLLDAGQNLENRTSASSEALKSFLESTKQDDRASFRRLLERSSLITDPESLYADFKRRYKPIEVNQMLFLIDEEFLANKERIYTSPDTPKASENLKIIMSTILWMDSLFPSNTGIGWKLSFMSFQSVSIRDLRWLGKSRQHGSSTGHEMSDQDKDIVNKLWRWLETHDQEPIQLAFAMASHGMVRDVLKENGQLCLIIDDLNGLVGIPLPLGIKA
;
A
#
# COMPACT_ATOMS: atom_id res chain seq x y z
N MET A 1 47.21 32.61 -25.08
CA MET A 1 46.47 32.78 -23.82
C MET A 1 45.18 32.04 -24.01
N ASP A 2 45.11 30.86 -23.39
CA ASP A 2 44.03 29.91 -23.54
C ASP A 2 43.68 29.39 -22.14
N VAL A 3 42.51 28.76 -22.07
CA VAL A 3 41.90 28.06 -20.92
C VAL A 3 41.08 28.92 -19.97
N SER A 4 39.74 28.89 -20.12
CA SER A 4 38.88 28.05 -19.27
C SER A 4 37.39 28.30 -19.57
N THR A 5 36.80 27.42 -20.38
CA THR A 5 35.33 27.32 -20.55
C THR A 5 34.91 25.85 -20.46
N THR A 6 35.23 25.22 -19.33
CA THR A 6 34.87 23.82 -19.04
C THR A 6 34.14 23.72 -17.70
N HIS A 7 33.02 24.44 -17.57
CA HIS A 7 32.02 24.19 -16.52
C HIS A 7 30.66 24.67 -17.02
N ARG A 8 29.84 23.78 -17.61
CA ARG A 8 28.36 23.94 -17.69
C ARG A 8 27.58 22.82 -18.39
N LEU A 9 28.23 21.88 -19.07
CA LEU A 9 27.53 20.82 -19.83
C LEU A 9 27.16 19.56 -19.01
N GLY A 10 27.75 19.36 -17.83
CA GLY A 10 27.38 18.25 -16.92
C GLY A 10 26.09 18.48 -16.15
N SER A 11 25.88 19.72 -15.66
CA SER A 11 24.73 20.12 -14.83
C SER A 11 23.39 19.87 -15.52
N SER A 12 23.26 20.26 -16.79
CA SER A 12 21.97 20.19 -17.50
C SER A 12 21.52 18.77 -17.84
N ARG A 13 22.47 17.84 -18.04
CA ARG A 13 22.16 16.44 -18.36
C ARG A 13 21.83 15.64 -17.12
N GLU A 14 22.53 15.89 -16.02
CA GLU A 14 22.23 15.30 -14.71
C GLU A 14 20.90 15.82 -14.17
N GLU A 15 20.64 17.14 -14.26
CA GLU A 15 19.35 17.74 -13.92
C GLU A 15 18.19 17.18 -14.77
N ALA A 16 18.41 16.95 -16.08
CA ALA A 16 17.39 16.34 -16.94
C ALA A 16 17.10 14.87 -16.57
N GLN A 17 18.11 14.13 -16.11
CA GLN A 17 17.93 12.76 -15.61
C GLN A 17 17.25 12.73 -14.25
N ASP A 18 17.59 13.66 -13.36
CA ASP A 18 17.02 13.74 -12.02
C ASP A 18 15.54 14.18 -12.05
N ASN A 19 15.12 14.95 -13.05
CA ASN A 19 13.70 15.30 -13.28
C ASN A 19 12.91 14.23 -14.05
N GLN A 20 13.54 13.12 -14.46
CA GLN A 20 12.85 12.08 -15.21
C GLN A 20 11.99 11.22 -14.27
N LYS A 21 10.69 11.11 -14.61
CA LYS A 21 9.75 10.24 -13.92
C LYS A 21 10.10 8.77 -14.08
N PHE A 22 9.88 7.98 -13.04
CA PHE A 22 9.97 6.53 -13.10
C PHE A 22 8.85 5.98 -13.98
N LEU A 23 9.23 5.18 -14.99
CA LEU A 23 8.27 4.57 -15.92
C LEU A 23 7.62 3.30 -15.35
N THR A 24 8.34 2.55 -14.52
CA THR A 24 7.90 1.24 -14.03
C THR A 24 8.31 1.04 -12.57
N ALA A 25 7.66 0.09 -11.89
CA ALA A 25 8.04 -0.36 -10.54
C ALA A 25 9.50 -0.83 -10.48
N SER A 26 9.97 -1.56 -11.50
CA SER A 26 11.35 -2.03 -11.57
C SER A 26 12.37 -0.88 -11.64
N HIS A 27 12.03 0.25 -12.28
CA HIS A 27 12.91 1.42 -12.26
C HIS A 27 13.02 2.05 -10.88
N VAL A 28 11.92 2.10 -10.12
CA VAL A 28 11.92 2.59 -8.72
C VAL A 28 12.77 1.67 -7.86
N GLU A 29 12.55 0.36 -7.98
CA GLU A 29 13.29 -0.66 -7.26
C GLU A 29 14.80 -0.57 -7.51
N CYS A 30 15.23 -0.54 -8.77
CA CYS A 30 16.66 -0.43 -9.10
C CYS A 30 17.28 0.86 -8.56
N TYR A 31 16.54 1.97 -8.57
CA TYR A 31 17.02 3.24 -8.02
C TYR A 31 17.15 3.18 -6.49
N PHE A 32 16.14 2.62 -5.82
CA PHE A 32 16.12 2.44 -4.37
C PHE A 32 17.24 1.51 -3.90
N GLU A 33 17.44 0.38 -4.59
CA GLU A 33 18.50 -0.57 -4.29
C GLU A 33 19.88 0.07 -4.45
N LYS A 34 20.10 0.82 -5.54
CA LYS A 34 21.35 1.56 -5.74
C LYS A 34 21.59 2.56 -4.60
N PHE A 35 20.57 3.30 -4.18
CA PHE A 35 20.69 4.25 -3.07
C PHE A 35 21.09 3.56 -1.76
N LEU A 36 20.50 2.40 -1.44
CA LEU A 36 20.88 1.61 -0.27
C LEU A 36 22.32 1.10 -0.37
N LEU A 37 22.74 0.59 -1.54
CA LEU A 37 24.09 0.09 -1.78
C LEU A 37 25.14 1.19 -1.61
N ASP A 38 24.88 2.39 -2.14
CA ASP A 38 25.75 3.56 -1.98
C ASP A 38 25.89 3.97 -0.50
N ALA A 39 24.88 3.65 0.33
CA ALA A 39 24.90 3.83 1.80
C ALA A 39 25.43 2.60 2.58
N GLY A 40 25.91 1.56 1.90
CA GLY A 40 26.44 0.34 2.53
C GLY A 40 25.38 -0.62 3.07
N GLN A 41 24.13 -0.50 2.61
CA GLN A 41 22.99 -1.32 3.02
C GLN A 41 22.50 -2.21 1.88
N ASN A 42 21.76 -3.28 2.21
CA ASN A 42 21.10 -4.15 1.24
C ASN A 42 19.59 -4.16 1.46
N LEU A 43 18.83 -4.26 0.38
CA LEU A 43 17.39 -4.45 0.43
C LEU A 43 17.05 -5.83 0.99
N GLU A 44 16.23 -5.87 2.07
CA GLU A 44 15.73 -7.13 2.63
C GLU A 44 14.45 -7.55 1.88
N ASN A 45 14.23 -8.86 1.70
CA ASN A 45 12.96 -9.45 1.26
C ASN A 45 12.30 -8.76 0.05
N ARG A 46 13.02 -8.76 -1.07
CA ARG A 46 12.59 -8.20 -2.36
C ARG A 46 11.30 -8.86 -2.85
N THR A 47 10.26 -8.06 -3.09
CA THR A 47 9.03 -8.53 -3.76
C THR A 47 8.61 -7.55 -4.86
N SER A 48 8.01 -8.07 -5.93
CA SER A 48 7.43 -7.22 -7.00
C SER A 48 6.29 -6.35 -6.47
N ALA A 49 5.53 -6.86 -5.50
CA ALA A 49 4.42 -6.14 -4.89
C ALA A 49 4.88 -4.89 -4.13
N SER A 50 6.00 -4.94 -3.40
CA SER A 50 6.49 -3.77 -2.67
C SER A 50 7.02 -2.68 -3.60
N SER A 51 7.60 -3.03 -4.74
CA SER A 51 8.05 -2.05 -5.73
C SER A 51 6.88 -1.44 -6.51
N GLU A 52 5.85 -2.21 -6.81
CA GLU A 52 4.58 -1.69 -7.34
C GLU A 52 3.93 -0.70 -6.37
N ALA A 53 3.83 -1.07 -5.09
CA ALA A 53 3.28 -0.21 -4.05
C ALA A 53 4.08 1.09 -3.91
N LEU A 54 5.42 1.02 -3.87
CA LEU A 54 6.26 2.21 -3.79
C LEU A 54 6.11 3.09 -5.03
N LYS A 55 6.02 2.50 -6.23
CA LYS A 55 5.77 3.27 -7.45
C LYS A 55 4.42 4.00 -7.39
N SER A 56 3.34 3.31 -7.02
CA SER A 56 2.03 3.93 -6.86
C SER A 56 2.01 5.01 -5.78
N PHE A 57 2.77 4.82 -4.68
CA PHE A 57 2.92 5.81 -3.63
C PHE A 57 3.57 7.09 -4.17
N LEU A 58 4.69 6.97 -4.87
CA LEU A 58 5.39 8.11 -5.46
C LEU A 58 4.50 8.85 -6.47
N GLU A 59 3.70 8.14 -7.26
CA GLU A 59 2.73 8.75 -8.18
C GLU A 59 1.63 9.53 -7.43
N SER A 60 1.04 8.91 -6.41
CA SER A 60 -0.03 9.53 -5.61
C SER A 60 0.43 10.79 -4.88
N THR A 61 1.70 10.82 -4.45
CA THR A 61 2.32 11.94 -3.73
C THR A 61 3.06 12.92 -4.65
N LYS A 62 3.05 12.68 -5.98
CA LYS A 62 3.78 13.48 -6.99
C LYS A 62 5.29 13.55 -6.71
N GLN A 63 5.86 12.47 -6.18
CA GLN A 63 7.28 12.27 -5.95
C GLN A 63 7.87 11.23 -6.93
N ASP A 64 7.25 11.07 -8.10
CA ASP A 64 7.55 10.02 -9.07
C ASP A 64 8.75 10.31 -9.98
N ASP A 65 9.51 11.37 -9.71
CA ASP A 65 10.81 11.68 -10.31
C ASP A 65 12.00 11.38 -9.37
N ARG A 66 13.20 11.23 -9.94
CA ARG A 66 14.39 10.84 -9.16
C ARG A 66 14.80 11.88 -8.13
N ALA A 67 14.71 13.18 -8.43
CA ALA A 67 15.08 14.24 -7.51
C ALA A 67 14.16 14.26 -6.29
N SER A 68 12.85 14.18 -6.51
CA SER A 68 11.85 14.13 -5.46
C SER A 68 11.95 12.84 -4.64
N PHE A 69 12.16 11.70 -5.29
CA PHE A 69 12.37 10.44 -4.58
C PHE A 69 13.66 10.47 -3.75
N ARG A 70 14.77 10.98 -4.27
CA ARG A 70 16.01 11.15 -3.51
C ARG A 70 15.79 11.98 -2.23
N ARG A 71 15.06 13.10 -2.33
CA ARG A 71 14.71 13.91 -1.15
C ARG A 71 13.86 13.15 -0.14
N LEU A 72 12.95 12.27 -0.58
CA LEU A 72 12.21 11.36 0.30
C LEU A 72 13.15 10.36 0.99
N LEU A 73 14.12 9.82 0.28
CA LEU A 73 15.07 8.86 0.84
C LEU A 73 16.00 9.52 1.87
N GLU A 74 16.52 10.71 1.56
CA GLU A 74 17.42 11.46 2.45
C GLU A 74 16.75 11.90 3.75
N ARG A 75 15.42 12.09 3.77
CA ARG A 75 14.66 12.41 5.00
C ARG A 75 14.25 11.17 5.81
N SER A 76 14.44 9.97 5.28
CA SER A 76 13.97 8.72 5.88
C SER A 76 15.10 7.96 6.55
N SER A 77 14.88 7.46 7.78
CA SER A 77 15.87 6.64 8.48
C SER A 77 15.78 5.18 8.04
N LEU A 78 16.49 4.82 6.97
CA LEU A 78 16.53 3.46 6.43
C LEU A 78 17.47 2.49 7.16
N ILE A 79 18.08 2.94 8.26
CA ILE A 79 19.00 2.16 9.11
C ILE A 79 18.31 0.88 9.60
N THR A 80 19.00 -0.25 9.55
CA THR A 80 18.46 -1.58 9.86
C THR A 80 18.86 -2.14 11.23
N ASP A 81 19.51 -1.31 12.06
CA ASP A 81 20.00 -1.69 13.39
C ASP A 81 18.85 -2.14 14.33
N PRO A 82 19.12 -2.96 15.36
CA PRO A 82 18.08 -3.50 16.24
C PRO A 82 17.21 -2.47 16.99
N GLU A 83 17.72 -1.26 17.17
CA GLU A 83 17.03 -0.14 17.84
C GLU A 83 16.49 0.90 16.85
N SER A 84 16.53 0.59 15.54
CA SER A 84 16.06 1.50 14.49
C SER A 84 14.52 1.54 14.39
N LEU A 85 14.00 2.61 13.79
CA LEU A 85 12.59 2.72 13.40
C LEU A 85 12.16 1.58 12.47
N TYR A 86 13.07 1.09 11.62
CA TYR A 86 12.79 -0.05 10.76
C TYR A 86 12.64 -1.36 11.55
N ALA A 87 13.45 -1.57 12.60
CA ALA A 87 13.28 -2.71 13.49
C ALA A 87 11.95 -2.64 14.26
N ASP A 88 11.52 -1.44 14.67
CA ASP A 88 10.20 -1.20 15.29
C ASP A 88 9.07 -1.53 14.32
N PHE A 89 9.13 -1.01 13.10
CA PHE A 89 8.21 -1.35 12.02
C PHE A 89 8.10 -2.87 11.82
N LYS A 90 9.23 -3.58 11.69
CA LYS A 90 9.23 -5.05 11.57
C LYS A 90 8.53 -5.72 12.76
N ARG A 91 8.70 -5.22 13.99
CA ARG A 91 8.04 -5.78 15.18
C ARG A 91 6.53 -5.60 15.15
N ARG A 92 6.04 -4.44 14.69
CA ARG A 92 4.59 -4.15 14.63
C ARG A 92 3.86 -5.03 13.61
N TYR A 93 4.53 -5.43 12.53
CA TYR A 93 3.97 -6.26 11.46
C TYR A 93 4.07 -7.77 11.70
N LYS A 94 4.74 -8.24 12.77
CA LYS A 94 4.88 -9.68 13.04
C LYS A 94 3.49 -10.35 13.18
N PRO A 95 3.31 -11.57 12.62
CA PRO A 95 4.33 -12.45 12.02
C PRO A 95 4.58 -12.21 10.51
N ILE A 96 4.05 -11.15 9.92
CA ILE A 96 4.16 -10.87 8.49
C ILE A 96 5.55 -10.31 8.15
N GLU A 97 6.16 -10.83 7.09
CA GLU A 97 7.43 -10.32 6.59
C GLU A 97 7.21 -9.02 5.81
N VAL A 98 8.04 -8.01 6.09
CA VAL A 98 7.98 -6.68 5.48
C VAL A 98 9.37 -6.18 5.13
N ASN A 99 9.47 -5.21 4.20
CA ASN A 99 10.74 -4.69 3.69
C ASN A 99 10.82 -3.16 3.80
N GLN A 100 11.99 -2.60 3.47
CA GLN A 100 12.25 -1.17 3.59
C GLN A 100 11.38 -0.31 2.65
N MET A 101 10.89 -0.85 1.53
CA MET A 101 9.97 -0.11 0.66
C MET A 101 8.61 0.09 1.34
N LEU A 102 8.10 -0.93 2.03
CA LEU A 102 6.86 -0.80 2.81
C LEU A 102 7.04 0.10 4.03
N PHE A 103 8.21 0.06 4.66
CA PHE A 103 8.55 0.98 5.74
C PHE A 103 8.46 2.45 5.30
N LEU A 104 8.98 2.80 4.12
CA LEU A 104 8.85 4.17 3.59
C LEU A 104 7.39 4.60 3.44
N ILE A 105 6.54 3.70 2.97
CA ILE A 105 5.12 3.97 2.74
C ILE A 105 4.40 4.11 4.10
N ASP A 106 4.70 3.22 5.06
CA ASP A 106 4.15 3.22 6.43
C ASP A 106 4.51 4.49 7.19
N GLU A 107 5.76 4.93 7.14
CA GLU A 107 6.22 6.13 7.82
C GLU A 107 5.49 7.39 7.31
N GLU A 108 5.16 7.44 6.03
CA GLU A 108 4.46 8.59 5.45
C GLU A 108 2.95 8.54 5.73
N PHE A 109 2.31 7.37 5.62
CA PHE A 109 0.86 7.24 5.83
C PHE A 109 0.43 7.12 7.29
N LEU A 110 1.15 6.34 8.11
CA LEU A 110 0.71 5.98 9.46
C LEU A 110 1.50 6.69 10.56
N ALA A 111 2.82 6.88 10.38
CA ALA A 111 3.64 7.58 11.38
C ALA A 111 3.54 9.11 11.26
N ASN A 112 3.42 9.64 10.03
CA ASN A 112 3.35 11.08 9.74
C ASN A 112 1.98 11.50 9.18
N LYS A 113 0.87 11.07 9.82
CA LYS A 113 -0.53 11.32 9.38
C LYS A 113 -0.86 12.78 9.03
N GLU A 114 -0.13 13.75 9.58
CA GLU A 114 -0.33 15.18 9.30
C GLU A 114 0.11 15.63 7.89
N ARG A 115 0.91 14.83 7.17
CA ARG A 115 1.51 15.24 5.89
C ARG A 115 0.65 14.95 4.66
N ILE A 116 -0.41 14.15 4.81
CA ILE A 116 -1.18 13.68 3.66
C ILE A 116 -2.56 14.32 3.70
N TYR A 117 -2.56 15.58 3.24
CA TYR A 117 -3.76 16.31 2.93
C TYR A 117 -4.31 15.84 1.58
N THR A 118 -5.39 15.06 1.59
CA THR A 118 -6.50 15.21 0.64
C THR A 118 -7.74 14.44 1.10
N SER A 119 -8.79 15.14 1.49
CA SER A 119 -10.09 14.93 0.87
C SER A 119 -10.90 16.22 0.98
N PRO A 120 -11.05 16.99 -0.12
CA PRO A 120 -12.26 17.77 -0.33
C PRO A 120 -13.38 16.80 -0.73
N ASP A 121 -14.56 16.98 -0.11
CA ASP A 121 -15.81 16.23 -0.27
C ASP A 121 -15.80 14.77 0.18
N THR A 122 -16.75 14.42 1.06
CA THR A 122 -17.09 13.03 1.40
C THR A 122 -17.23 12.21 0.11
N PRO A 123 -16.36 11.19 -0.11
CA PRO A 123 -16.35 10.46 -1.36
C PRO A 123 -17.71 9.77 -1.60
N LYS A 124 -18.09 9.63 -2.87
CA LYS A 124 -19.34 8.94 -3.23
C LYS A 124 -19.26 7.48 -2.79
N ALA A 125 -20.39 6.85 -2.47
CA ALA A 125 -20.41 5.44 -2.06
C ALA A 125 -19.75 4.48 -3.08
N SER A 126 -19.79 4.80 -4.37
CA SER A 126 -19.09 4.06 -5.43
C SER A 126 -17.56 4.18 -5.37
N GLU A 127 -17.05 5.32 -4.91
CA GLU A 127 -15.63 5.56 -4.68
C GLU A 127 -15.15 4.85 -3.42
N ASN A 128 -15.93 4.92 -2.33
CA ASN A 128 -15.66 4.14 -1.12
C ASN A 128 -15.58 2.64 -1.44
N LEU A 129 -16.50 2.12 -2.27
CA LEU A 129 -16.47 0.72 -2.69
C LEU A 129 -15.18 0.38 -3.44
N LYS A 130 -14.70 1.25 -4.34
CA LYS A 130 -13.42 1.04 -5.05
C LYS A 130 -12.24 1.00 -4.09
N ILE A 131 -12.20 1.91 -3.12
CA ILE A 131 -11.15 1.97 -2.10
C ILE A 131 -11.16 0.68 -1.28
N ILE A 132 -12.32 0.24 -0.79
CA ILE A 132 -12.48 -1.00 -0.01
C ILE A 132 -11.98 -2.22 -0.80
N MET A 133 -12.39 -2.35 -2.06
CA MET A 133 -11.95 -3.46 -2.92
C MET A 133 -10.44 -3.40 -3.21
N SER A 134 -9.91 -2.20 -3.44
CA SER A 134 -8.48 -1.97 -3.62
C SER A 134 -7.66 -2.30 -2.36
N THR A 135 -8.18 -2.03 -1.17
CA THR A 135 -7.54 -2.39 0.09
C THR A 135 -7.35 -3.90 0.18
N ILE A 136 -8.37 -4.69 -0.16
CA ILE A 136 -8.30 -6.16 -0.14
C ILE A 136 -7.25 -6.67 -1.15
N LEU A 137 -7.21 -6.08 -2.35
CA LEU A 137 -6.20 -6.43 -3.36
C LEU A 137 -4.78 -6.09 -2.91
N TRP A 138 -4.58 -4.93 -2.26
CA TRP A 138 -3.29 -4.58 -1.68
C TRP A 138 -2.87 -5.54 -0.58
N MET A 139 -3.79 -5.92 0.31
CA MET A 139 -3.50 -6.90 1.37
C MET A 139 -2.96 -8.21 0.80
N ASP A 140 -3.62 -8.76 -0.23
CA ASP A 140 -3.20 -10.01 -0.86
C ASP A 140 -1.86 -9.88 -1.62
N SER A 141 -1.64 -8.74 -2.27
CA SER A 141 -0.40 -8.47 -3.02
C SER A 141 0.79 -8.25 -2.11
N LEU A 142 0.65 -7.42 -1.06
CA LEU A 142 1.74 -7.02 -0.17
C LEU A 142 2.09 -8.10 0.84
N PHE A 143 1.08 -8.86 1.28
CA PHE A 143 1.24 -9.84 2.34
C PHE A 143 0.82 -11.22 1.80
N PRO A 144 1.49 -11.72 0.73
CA PRO A 144 1.07 -12.94 0.07
C PRO A 144 1.17 -14.14 1.02
N SER A 145 0.22 -15.05 0.86
CA SER A 145 -0.09 -16.14 1.78
C SER A 145 0.98 -17.24 1.89
N ASN A 146 2.21 -17.04 1.39
CA ASN A 146 3.18 -18.10 1.12
C ASN A 146 3.59 -18.92 2.36
N THR A 147 3.37 -18.41 3.58
CA THR A 147 3.58 -19.13 4.86
C THR A 147 2.38 -19.11 5.81
N GLY A 148 1.17 -18.81 5.33
CA GLY A 148 -0.07 -19.14 6.03
C GLY A 148 -0.79 -17.94 6.63
N ILE A 149 -2.01 -17.73 6.13
CA ILE A 149 -3.25 -17.23 6.77
C ILE A 149 -3.17 -16.00 7.71
N GLY A 150 -2.01 -15.42 8.01
CA GLY A 150 -1.80 -14.52 9.14
C GLY A 150 -2.61 -13.24 9.01
N TRP A 151 -2.45 -12.53 7.89
CA TRP A 151 -3.26 -11.34 7.65
C TRP A 151 -4.74 -11.68 7.43
N LYS A 152 -5.05 -12.81 6.78
CA LYS A 152 -6.45 -13.25 6.56
C LYS A 152 -7.16 -13.58 7.87
N LEU A 153 -6.45 -14.12 8.85
CA LEU A 153 -6.95 -14.36 10.21
C LEU A 153 -7.11 -13.07 10.99
N SER A 154 -6.13 -12.16 10.92
CA SER A 154 -6.24 -10.80 11.50
C SER A 154 -7.41 -10.02 10.88
N PHE A 155 -7.66 -10.20 9.59
CA PHE A 155 -8.79 -9.60 8.87
C PHE A 155 -10.14 -10.17 9.33
N MET A 156 -10.16 -11.40 9.86
CA MET A 156 -11.38 -12.07 10.33
C MET A 156 -11.57 -12.02 11.86
N SER A 157 -10.56 -11.58 12.64
CA SER A 157 -10.63 -11.52 14.11
C SER A 157 -11.56 -10.43 14.62
N PHE A 158 -11.83 -9.41 13.80
CA PHE A 158 -12.59 -8.24 14.19
C PHE A 158 -14.10 -8.43 13.97
N GLN A 159 -14.86 -8.51 15.06
CA GLN A 159 -16.25 -8.99 15.08
C GLN A 159 -17.30 -8.03 14.46
N SER A 160 -16.92 -6.83 14.01
CA SER A 160 -17.89 -5.80 13.62
C SER A 160 -18.43 -5.94 12.19
N VAL A 161 -17.78 -6.74 11.32
CA VAL A 161 -18.24 -6.97 9.93
C VAL A 161 -18.77 -8.39 9.78
N SER A 162 -19.95 -8.51 9.16
CA SER A 162 -20.48 -9.81 8.83
C SER A 162 -19.75 -10.40 7.63
N ILE A 163 -19.47 -11.71 7.67
CA ILE A 163 -19.08 -12.51 6.50
C ILE A 163 -20.03 -12.29 5.32
N ARG A 164 -21.31 -12.00 5.60
CA ARG A 164 -22.30 -11.67 4.58
C ARG A 164 -21.95 -10.39 3.82
N ASP A 165 -21.40 -9.40 4.50
CA ASP A 165 -21.00 -8.11 3.93
C ASP A 165 -19.71 -8.27 3.09
N LEU A 166 -18.78 -9.13 3.52
CA LEU A 166 -17.62 -9.51 2.71
C LEU A 166 -18.02 -10.29 1.46
N ARG A 167 -18.93 -11.27 1.58
CA ARG A 167 -19.49 -11.99 0.42
C ARG A 167 -20.24 -11.08 -0.54
N TRP A 168 -20.78 -9.97 -0.05
CA TRP A 168 -21.46 -9.00 -0.91
C TRP A 168 -20.47 -8.33 -1.86
N LEU A 169 -19.20 -8.09 -1.45
CA LEU A 169 -18.16 -7.51 -2.31
C LEU A 169 -17.83 -8.38 -3.54
N GLY A 170 -17.84 -9.70 -3.40
CA GLY A 170 -17.50 -10.64 -4.48
C GLY A 170 -18.62 -10.85 -5.51
N LYS A 171 -19.76 -10.18 -5.37
CA LYS A 171 -20.88 -10.32 -6.32
C LYS A 171 -20.65 -9.44 -7.54
N SER A 172 -20.88 -10.02 -8.72
CA SER A 172 -20.68 -9.34 -10.02
C SER A 172 -21.41 -7.99 -10.14
N ARG A 173 -22.55 -7.84 -9.46
CA ARG A 173 -23.33 -6.60 -9.41
C ARG A 173 -22.54 -5.42 -8.83
N GLN A 174 -21.62 -5.65 -7.91
CA GLN A 174 -20.90 -4.58 -7.23
C GLN A 174 -19.83 -3.90 -8.09
N HIS A 175 -19.37 -4.58 -9.14
CA HIS A 175 -18.49 -3.95 -10.13
C HIS A 175 -19.25 -2.97 -11.04
N GLY A 176 -20.54 -3.22 -11.28
CA GLY A 176 -21.43 -2.23 -11.89
C GLY A 176 -21.59 -0.99 -11.00
N SER A 177 -21.76 -1.19 -9.70
CA SER A 177 -21.87 -0.11 -8.72
C SER A 177 -20.57 0.71 -8.57
N SER A 178 -19.40 0.06 -8.60
CA SER A 178 -18.10 0.74 -8.53
C SER A 178 -17.82 1.62 -9.75
N THR A 179 -18.42 1.30 -10.91
CA THR A 179 -18.33 2.08 -12.15
C THR A 179 -19.38 3.18 -12.27
N GLY A 180 -20.18 3.42 -11.22
CA GLY A 180 -21.11 4.53 -11.14
C GLY A 180 -22.59 4.18 -11.33
N HIS A 181 -22.94 2.88 -11.34
CA HIS A 181 -24.36 2.51 -11.21
C HIS A 181 -24.90 2.93 -9.85
N GLU A 182 -26.17 3.32 -9.82
CA GLU A 182 -26.83 3.75 -8.60
C GLU A 182 -26.90 2.59 -7.59
N MET A 183 -26.34 2.84 -6.40
CA MET A 183 -26.40 1.91 -5.28
C MET A 183 -27.74 2.02 -4.57
N SER A 184 -28.31 0.88 -4.18
CA SER A 184 -29.45 0.87 -3.28
C SER A 184 -29.03 1.37 -1.88
N ASP A 185 -29.98 1.82 -1.06
CA ASP A 185 -29.65 2.25 0.31
C ASP A 185 -29.08 1.11 1.15
N GLN A 186 -29.48 -0.13 0.87
CA GLN A 186 -28.88 -1.31 1.47
C GLN A 186 -27.41 -1.49 1.07
N ASP A 187 -27.07 -1.27 -0.20
CA ASP A 187 -25.69 -1.34 -0.68
C ASP A 187 -24.83 -0.25 -0.03
N LYS A 188 -25.36 0.98 0.10
CA LYS A 188 -24.68 2.09 0.80
C LYS A 188 -24.43 1.78 2.27
N ASP A 189 -25.40 1.16 2.96
CA ASP A 189 -25.23 0.75 4.36
C ASP A 189 -24.10 -0.28 4.52
N ILE A 190 -24.02 -1.27 3.62
CA ILE A 190 -22.93 -2.25 3.59
C ILE A 190 -21.58 -1.56 3.36
N VAL A 191 -21.49 -0.67 2.37
CA VAL A 191 -20.26 0.10 2.09
C VAL A 191 -19.83 0.93 3.31
N ASN A 192 -20.76 1.63 3.96
CA ASN A 192 -20.46 2.44 5.14
C ASN A 192 -19.98 1.60 6.33
N LYS A 193 -20.55 0.41 6.53
CA LYS A 193 -20.10 -0.54 7.55
C LYS A 193 -18.68 -1.03 7.29
N LEU A 194 -18.40 -1.45 6.06
CA LEU A 194 -17.08 -1.91 5.64
C LEU A 194 -16.03 -0.79 5.72
N TRP A 195 -16.40 0.43 5.33
CA TRP A 195 -15.53 1.61 5.45
C TRP A 195 -15.14 1.87 6.90
N ARG A 196 -16.13 2.01 7.80
CA ARG A 196 -15.87 2.26 9.24
C ARG A 196 -15.03 1.15 9.86
N TRP A 197 -15.26 -0.07 9.43
CA TRP A 197 -14.48 -1.21 9.88
C TRP A 197 -13.02 -1.13 9.47
N LEU A 198 -12.71 -0.82 8.21
CA LEU A 198 -11.32 -0.61 7.77
C LEU A 198 -10.67 0.60 8.46
N GLU A 199 -11.43 1.69 8.62
CA GLU A 199 -10.96 2.93 9.26
C GLU A 199 -10.61 2.73 10.74
N THR A 200 -11.32 1.85 11.44
CA THR A 200 -11.14 1.59 12.87
C THR A 200 -10.41 0.29 13.17
N HIS A 201 -9.94 -0.42 12.14
CA HIS A 201 -9.21 -1.67 12.35
C HIS A 201 -7.91 -1.39 13.11
N ASP A 202 -7.57 -2.27 14.05
CA ASP A 202 -6.41 -2.18 14.92
C ASP A 202 -5.15 -2.87 14.39
N GLN A 203 -5.24 -3.56 13.25
CA GLN A 203 -4.14 -4.30 12.65
C GLN A 203 -3.43 -3.42 11.62
N GLU A 204 -2.15 -3.13 11.85
CA GLU A 204 -1.37 -2.22 11.01
C GLU A 204 -1.29 -2.60 9.52
N PRO A 205 -1.18 -3.89 9.13
CA PRO A 205 -1.23 -4.26 7.71
C PRO A 205 -2.51 -3.78 7.02
N ILE A 206 -3.65 -3.87 7.72
CA ILE A 206 -4.96 -3.45 7.21
C ILE A 206 -5.03 -1.92 7.18
N GLN A 207 -4.56 -1.25 8.23
CA GLN A 207 -4.47 0.21 8.28
C GLN A 207 -3.61 0.75 7.12
N LEU A 208 -2.46 0.14 6.84
CA LEU A 208 -1.56 0.54 5.76
C LEU A 208 -2.22 0.36 4.40
N ALA A 209 -2.77 -0.82 4.10
CA ALA A 209 -3.43 -1.08 2.83
C ALA A 209 -4.66 -0.18 2.62
N PHE A 210 -5.40 0.13 3.70
CA PHE A 210 -6.50 1.08 3.65
C PHE A 210 -6.01 2.50 3.39
N ALA A 211 -4.98 2.95 4.11
CA ALA A 211 -4.38 4.27 3.92
C ALA A 211 -3.82 4.46 2.52
N MET A 212 -3.14 3.45 1.95
CA MET A 212 -2.68 3.48 0.57
C MET A 212 -3.84 3.71 -0.40
N ALA A 213 -4.88 2.90 -0.31
CA ALA A 213 -6.03 2.97 -1.21
C ALA A 213 -6.81 4.29 -1.07
N SER A 214 -7.02 4.76 0.16
CA SER A 214 -7.75 6.00 0.44
C SER A 214 -7.00 7.26 -0.01
N HIS A 215 -5.67 7.19 -0.13
CA HIS A 215 -4.83 8.26 -0.69
C HIS A 215 -4.55 8.11 -2.19
N GLY A 216 -5.43 7.41 -2.91
CA GLY A 216 -5.42 7.40 -4.37
C GLY A 216 -4.56 6.31 -5.00
N MET A 217 -3.93 5.43 -4.21
CA MET A 217 -3.28 4.22 -4.74
C MET A 217 -4.33 3.14 -5.04
N VAL A 218 -5.32 3.46 -5.86
CA VAL A 218 -6.46 2.59 -6.15
C VAL A 218 -6.09 1.58 -7.24
N ARG A 219 -6.22 0.29 -6.94
CA ARG A 219 -6.02 -0.84 -7.87
C ARG A 219 -7.11 -0.88 -8.95
N ASP A 220 -6.83 -1.53 -10.07
CA ASP A 220 -7.81 -1.70 -11.15
C ASP A 220 -8.75 -2.87 -10.83
N VAL A 221 -9.73 -2.59 -9.98
CA VAL A 221 -10.70 -3.57 -9.48
C VAL A 221 -11.44 -4.31 -10.61
N LEU A 222 -11.65 -3.68 -11.77
CA LEU A 222 -12.33 -4.32 -12.90
C LEU A 222 -11.44 -5.39 -13.53
N LYS A 223 -10.17 -5.05 -13.76
CA LYS A 223 -9.19 -5.98 -14.34
C LYS A 223 -8.82 -7.10 -13.35
N GLU A 224 -8.80 -6.79 -12.06
CA GLU A 224 -8.37 -7.70 -10.99
C GLU A 224 -9.53 -8.46 -10.32
N ASN A 225 -10.73 -8.40 -10.89
CA ASN A 225 -11.93 -8.96 -10.27
C ASN A 225 -11.80 -10.46 -9.93
N GLY A 226 -11.18 -11.24 -10.83
CA GLY A 226 -10.96 -12.67 -10.58
C GLY A 226 -10.14 -12.92 -9.31
N GLN A 227 -9.12 -12.11 -9.07
CA GLN A 227 -8.31 -12.19 -7.86
C GLN A 227 -9.11 -11.77 -6.63
N LEU A 228 -9.87 -10.67 -6.71
CA LEU A 228 -10.73 -10.22 -5.62
C LEU A 228 -11.72 -11.31 -5.17
N CYS A 229 -12.38 -11.98 -6.12
CA CYS A 229 -13.29 -13.09 -5.80
C CYS A 229 -12.57 -14.25 -5.09
N LEU A 230 -11.38 -14.63 -5.56
CA LEU A 230 -10.59 -15.69 -4.91
C LEU A 230 -10.21 -15.33 -3.47
N ILE A 231 -9.79 -14.08 -3.23
CA ILE A 231 -9.46 -13.62 -1.88
C ILE A 231 -10.69 -13.69 -0.96
N ILE A 232 -11.85 -13.26 -1.46
CA ILE A 232 -13.10 -13.28 -0.69
C ILE A 232 -13.53 -14.72 -0.38
N ASP A 233 -13.41 -15.65 -1.34
CA ASP A 233 -13.71 -17.06 -1.15
C ASP A 233 -12.77 -17.71 -0.12
N ASP A 234 -11.48 -17.39 -0.18
CA ASP A 234 -10.50 -17.81 0.83
C ASP A 234 -10.89 -17.30 2.23
N LEU A 235 -11.20 -16.01 2.37
CA LEU A 235 -11.62 -15.42 3.65
C LEU A 235 -12.88 -16.11 4.21
N ASN A 236 -13.83 -16.49 3.34
CA ASN A 236 -15.00 -17.24 3.74
C ASN A 236 -14.67 -18.65 4.24
N GLY A 237 -13.67 -19.31 3.65
CA GLY A 237 -13.20 -20.63 4.08
C GLY A 237 -12.57 -20.64 5.47
N LEU A 238 -12.14 -19.48 5.97
CA LEU A 238 -11.48 -19.34 7.27
C LEU A 238 -12.44 -19.08 8.44
N VAL A 239 -13.72 -18.92 8.14
CA VAL A 239 -14.75 -18.69 9.15
C VAL A 239 -14.83 -19.88 10.11
N GLY A 240 -14.66 -19.60 11.40
CA GLY A 240 -14.75 -20.62 12.46
C GLY A 240 -13.44 -21.38 12.70
N ILE A 241 -12.35 -21.03 12.02
CA ILE A 241 -11.02 -21.57 12.33
C ILE A 241 -10.47 -20.83 13.58
N PRO A 242 -10.03 -21.54 14.64
CA PRO A 242 -9.41 -20.93 15.80
C PRO A 242 -8.11 -20.20 15.43
N LEU A 243 -7.91 -18.99 15.98
CA LEU A 243 -6.66 -18.25 15.79
C LEU A 243 -5.49 -19.00 16.44
N PRO A 244 -4.36 -19.20 15.73
CA PRO A 244 -3.13 -19.69 16.34
C PRO A 244 -2.66 -18.78 17.46
N LEU A 245 -2.18 -19.37 18.57
CA LEU A 245 -1.57 -18.64 19.68
C LEU A 245 -0.40 -17.77 19.16
N GLY A 246 -0.57 -16.46 19.20
CA GLY A 246 0.45 -15.48 18.78
C GLY A 246 -0.03 -14.43 17.78
N ILE A 247 -1.17 -14.64 17.12
CA ILE A 247 -1.86 -13.58 16.37
C ILE A 247 -2.75 -12.84 17.38
N LYS A 248 -2.43 -11.58 17.69
CA LYS A 248 -3.29 -10.76 18.55
C LYS A 248 -4.57 -10.47 17.78
N ALA A 249 -5.71 -10.85 18.38
CA ALA A 249 -7.05 -10.54 17.89
C ALA A 249 -7.29 -9.04 17.87
#